data_AF-A0A3N4I4R5-F1
#
_entry.id   AF-A0A3N4I4R5-F1
#
_cell.length_a   1.000
_cell.length_b   1.000
_cell.length_c   1.000
_cell.angle_alpha   90.00
_cell.angle_beta   90.00
_cell.angle_gamma   90.00
#
_symmetry.space_group_name_H-M   'P 1'
#
loop_
_entity.id
_entity.type
_entity.pdbx_description
1 polymer ?
#
loop_
_entity_poly.entity_id
_entity_poly.type
_entity_poly.pdbx_seq_one_letter_code
_entity_poly.pdbx_strand_id
1 'polypeptide(L)'
;MHPDMYYKPHASPAYGCHRKVKGSSEEKSMVGIYGAMRTNCDSPFALINATFDWLEDNLKNEVDFVIWTGDSARHDNDERIPRTNKEVWGLNELMAKKMMQVFGDPEKDDWAVPIVPTVGNNDILPHNVMVAGPTSTIRYYLQLWSKFIPATQYHVFNRGAYFWKQVLPGSPPHGKVPGKGGLAVMSLNTMYFFQNNGAVDGCDIESEPGYLEMEWLRAQLELMRTENMKVILIGHVPPARVKDAFEDTWRKRNWDETCWKKYALYTRQFRDIIVANIYGHMNLDHFILTDTNDALPPKKHKKKKTLSDPNDFSIESAGDYLTSLRAEFERLPKVTGAEEDDLTLHKLSERYSLALVSPSVVPNYFPTLRVFTYNTTDLHIPEQGGREAQTEDVVHTSDVHINKKKKDKKKPKKPTMPPGPPEGSLPGPAYSPQTFSLLGYTQYFANITEYNKRPDRFTYNVEYDTRTDEEYAFALKDGLTVRNFIRLAKGMVDARKIGRPEDTDLLDDDEVDGLNQELEFEVDATKKDKKKDKKKKNKGRKGGSNPEKDRLWDIFIKRAFTCAVPDEELQYI
;
A
#
# COMPACT_ATOMS: atom_id res chain seq x y z
N MET A 1 9.16 3.20 10.42
CA MET A 1 9.87 4.30 11.12
C MET A 1 11.35 4.02 11.30
N HIS A 2 11.76 2.76 11.51
CA HIS A 2 13.17 2.35 11.58
C HIS A 2 14.08 3.26 12.43
N PRO A 3 13.78 3.45 13.72
CA PRO A 3 14.69 4.17 14.61
C PRO A 3 16.03 3.41 14.72
N ASP A 4 17.15 4.13 14.57
CA ASP A 4 18.49 3.60 14.71
C ASP A 4 19.26 4.35 15.81
N MET A 5 19.57 3.61 16.89
CA MET A 5 20.31 4.10 18.04
C MET A 5 21.82 4.23 17.80
N TYR A 6 22.34 3.61 16.74
CA TYR A 6 23.76 3.63 16.38
C TYR A 6 24.09 4.66 15.32
N TYR A 7 23.09 5.28 14.69
CA TYR A 7 23.27 6.37 13.74
C TYR A 7 24.17 7.46 14.32
N LYS A 8 25.18 7.87 13.55
CA LYS A 8 26.07 8.97 13.90
C LYS A 8 26.10 9.98 12.76
N PRO A 9 25.80 11.27 13.04
CA PRO A 9 26.07 12.33 12.08
C PRO A 9 27.52 12.27 11.60
N HIS A 10 27.73 12.59 10.32
CA HIS A 10 29.04 12.53 9.66
C HIS A 10 29.64 11.11 9.52
N ALA A 11 28.89 10.04 9.78
CA ALA A 11 29.29 8.68 9.48
C ALA A 11 29.15 8.33 7.98
N SER A 12 29.50 7.09 7.63
CA SER A 12 29.40 6.57 6.26
C SER A 12 28.16 5.69 6.07
N PRO A 13 27.37 5.91 5.00
CA PRO A 13 26.31 5.01 4.56
C PRO A 13 26.73 3.56 4.36
N ALA A 14 27.97 3.34 3.91
CA ALA A 14 28.50 2.00 3.66
C ALA A 14 28.62 1.13 4.92
N TYR A 15 28.43 1.72 6.11
CA TYR A 15 28.53 1.04 7.39
C TYR A 15 27.27 1.25 8.25
N GLY A 16 26.09 1.28 7.62
CA GLY A 16 24.82 1.54 8.29
C GLY A 16 24.76 2.91 8.96
N CYS A 17 25.68 3.82 8.66
CA CYS A 17 25.75 5.15 9.27
C CYS A 17 26.18 5.11 10.76
N HIS A 18 26.82 4.01 11.17
CA HIS A 18 27.28 3.81 12.56
C HIS A 18 28.73 4.25 12.81
N ARG A 19 29.52 4.44 11.75
CA ARG A 19 30.98 4.71 11.83
C ARG A 19 31.51 5.52 10.65
N LYS A 20 32.58 6.30 10.91
CA LYS A 20 33.34 7.04 9.89
C LYS A 20 34.27 6.12 9.10
N VAL A 21 34.62 6.53 7.88
CA VAL A 21 35.70 5.89 7.09
C VAL A 21 37.05 6.39 7.63
N LYS A 22 37.98 5.47 7.93
CA LYS A 22 39.34 5.83 8.36
C LYS A 22 40.03 6.65 7.26
N GLY A 23 40.57 7.82 7.61
CA GLY A 23 41.28 8.70 6.66
C GLY A 23 40.40 9.62 5.81
N SER A 24 39.09 9.68 6.07
CA SER A 24 38.22 10.70 5.47
C SER A 24 38.40 12.05 6.20
N SER A 25 38.53 13.15 5.44
CA SER A 25 38.49 14.51 5.99
C SER A 25 37.09 14.83 6.53
N GLU A 26 36.99 15.66 7.57
CA GLU A 26 35.70 16.08 8.15
C GLU A 26 34.77 16.77 7.14
N GLU A 27 35.33 17.43 6.12
CA GLU A 27 34.58 18.02 4.99
C GLU A 27 33.86 16.98 4.11
N LYS A 28 34.28 15.70 4.13
CA LYS A 28 33.58 14.58 3.47
C LYS A 28 32.59 13.89 4.41
N SER A 29 31.99 14.62 5.35
CA SER A 29 30.85 14.16 6.13
C SER A 29 29.69 13.74 5.19
N MET A 30 29.34 12.45 5.14
CA MET A 30 28.37 11.93 4.17
C MET A 30 26.92 11.84 4.67
N VAL A 31 26.62 12.10 5.95
CA VAL A 31 25.25 12.00 6.51
C VAL A 31 24.95 13.10 7.53
N GLY A 32 23.72 13.63 7.53
CA GLY A 32 23.31 14.76 8.37
C GLY A 32 22.80 14.37 9.75
N ILE A 33 22.15 15.29 10.46
CA ILE A 33 21.58 15.05 11.79
C ILE A 33 20.23 14.32 11.76
N TYR A 34 19.45 14.56 10.71
CA TYR A 34 18.10 14.01 10.50
C TYR A 34 18.10 12.85 9.51
N GLY A 35 19.27 12.36 9.08
CA GLY A 35 19.37 11.26 8.13
C GLY A 35 20.12 11.64 6.86
N ALA A 36 20.14 10.70 5.91
CA ALA A 36 20.75 10.87 4.60
C ALA A 36 19.92 10.19 3.53
N MET A 37 19.35 11.01 2.63
CA MET A 37 18.58 10.53 1.49
C MET A 37 19.40 9.66 0.56
N ARG A 38 18.72 8.73 -0.11
CA ARG A 38 19.27 7.84 -1.12
C ARG A 38 20.42 6.98 -0.58
N THR A 39 20.30 6.59 0.67
CA THR A 39 21.21 5.68 1.35
C THR A 39 20.43 4.60 2.08
N ASN A 40 21.14 3.61 2.63
CA ASN A 40 20.57 2.59 3.51
C ASN A 40 20.64 2.99 4.99
N CYS A 41 20.79 4.29 5.31
CA CYS A 41 20.69 4.78 6.68
C CYS A 41 19.26 4.65 7.19
N ASP A 42 19.13 4.17 8.42
CA ASP A 42 17.87 4.25 9.15
C ASP A 42 17.69 5.59 9.86
N SER A 43 16.52 5.80 10.47
CA SER A 43 16.15 7.08 11.05
C SER A 43 16.93 7.35 12.35
N PRO A 44 17.74 8.43 12.42
CA PRO A 44 18.31 8.85 13.69
C PRO A 44 17.23 9.21 14.70
N PHE A 45 17.53 9.05 15.99
CA PHE A 45 16.61 9.48 17.04
C PHE A 45 16.25 10.97 16.98
N ALA A 46 17.14 11.81 16.43
CA ALA A 46 16.82 13.22 16.18
C ALA A 46 15.64 13.39 15.22
N LEU A 47 15.59 12.61 14.13
CA LEU A 47 14.47 12.62 13.20
C LEU A 47 13.20 12.09 13.87
N ILE A 48 13.31 10.96 14.57
CA ILE A 48 12.17 10.37 15.28
C ILE A 48 11.59 11.37 16.31
N ASN A 49 12.45 12.01 17.10
CA ASN A 49 11.99 13.01 18.08
C ASN A 49 11.28 14.16 17.37
N ALA A 50 11.91 14.77 16.38
CA ALA A 50 11.32 15.90 15.65
C ALA A 50 10.01 15.53 14.94
N THR A 51 9.87 14.29 14.45
CA THR A 51 8.61 13.77 13.91
C THR A 51 7.52 13.72 14.97
N PHE A 52 7.80 13.14 16.15
CA PHE A 52 6.79 13.03 17.21
C PHE A 52 6.46 14.37 17.87
N ASP A 53 7.42 15.29 17.98
CA ASP A 53 7.18 16.67 18.43
C ASP A 53 6.21 17.37 17.46
N TRP A 54 6.46 17.24 16.14
CA TRP A 54 5.55 17.79 15.13
C TRP A 54 4.15 17.15 15.17
N LEU A 55 4.05 15.84 15.39
CA LEU A 55 2.76 15.15 15.55
C LEU A 55 1.98 15.68 16.76
N GLU A 56 2.67 15.92 17.88
CA GLU A 56 2.06 16.48 19.09
C GLU A 56 1.52 17.89 18.84
N ASP A 57 2.34 18.75 18.21
CA ASP A 57 1.99 20.15 17.97
C ASP A 57 0.88 20.33 16.91
N ASN A 58 0.76 19.40 15.95
CA ASN A 58 -0.07 19.62 14.76
C ASN A 58 -1.22 18.62 14.59
N LEU A 59 -1.14 17.40 15.12
CA LEU A 59 -2.11 16.34 14.81
C LEU A 59 -2.78 15.69 16.03
N LYS A 60 -2.22 15.83 17.23
CA LYS A 60 -2.74 15.19 18.46
C LYS A 60 -4.24 15.36 18.67
N ASN A 61 -4.78 16.54 18.37
CA ASN A 61 -6.20 16.88 18.57
C ASN A 61 -7.00 16.93 17.26
N GLU A 62 -6.39 16.62 16.13
CA GLU A 62 -6.97 16.78 14.78
C GLU A 62 -7.35 15.44 14.13
N VAL A 63 -7.02 14.30 14.76
CA VAL A 63 -7.22 12.97 14.20
C VAL A 63 -8.12 12.10 15.08
N ASP A 64 -8.98 11.32 14.43
CA ASP A 64 -9.89 10.41 15.13
C ASP A 64 -9.24 9.09 15.56
N PHE A 65 -8.24 8.62 14.82
CA PHE A 65 -7.48 7.39 15.09
C PHE A 65 -6.18 7.36 14.28
N VAL A 66 -5.25 6.48 14.67
CA VAL A 66 -3.93 6.32 14.04
C VAL A 66 -3.75 4.89 13.54
N ILE A 67 -3.31 4.77 12.28
CA ILE A 67 -2.84 3.50 11.70
C ILE A 67 -1.32 3.51 11.72
N TRP A 68 -0.70 2.49 12.34
CA TRP A 68 0.76 2.35 12.42
C TRP A 68 1.19 1.02 11.78
N THR A 69 1.62 1.07 10.52
CA THR A 69 1.90 -0.13 9.74
C THR A 69 3.29 -0.73 9.99
N GLY A 70 3.78 -0.72 11.23
CA GLY A 70 4.98 -1.46 11.67
C GLY A 70 6.35 -0.89 11.23
N ASP A 71 7.36 -1.75 11.31
CA ASP A 71 8.78 -1.51 11.00
C ASP A 71 9.40 -0.41 11.89
N SER A 72 9.58 -0.82 13.14
CA SER A 72 9.91 0.01 14.30
C SER A 72 11.25 -0.38 14.93
N ALA A 73 12.00 -1.24 14.26
CA ALA A 73 13.41 -1.49 14.52
C ALA A 73 14.19 -1.28 13.22
N ARG A 74 15.42 -0.76 13.33
CA ARG A 74 16.33 -0.56 12.18
C ARG A 74 16.54 -1.84 11.36
N HIS A 75 17.04 -1.70 10.15
CA HIS A 75 17.55 -2.79 9.33
C HIS A 75 18.84 -3.40 9.91
N ASP A 76 19.14 -4.63 9.51
CA ASP A 76 20.36 -5.34 9.91
C ASP A 76 21.54 -5.07 8.95
N ASN A 77 21.80 -3.80 8.67
CA ASN A 77 22.73 -3.37 7.60
C ASN A 77 24.19 -3.17 8.09
N ASP A 78 24.52 -3.57 9.32
CA ASP A 78 25.88 -3.52 9.86
C ASP A 78 26.29 -4.85 10.49
N GLU A 79 27.07 -5.64 9.76
CA GLU A 79 27.57 -6.95 10.19
C GLU A 79 28.36 -6.92 11.51
N ARG A 80 28.92 -5.76 11.90
CA ARG A 80 29.65 -5.62 13.18
C ARG A 80 28.74 -5.36 14.37
N ILE A 81 27.52 -4.88 14.10
CA ILE A 81 26.51 -4.57 15.10
C ILE A 81 25.21 -5.26 14.66
N PRO A 82 25.18 -6.61 14.67
CA PRO A 82 23.98 -7.33 14.31
C PRO A 82 22.86 -7.03 15.29
N ARG A 83 21.62 -7.04 14.80
CA ARG A 83 20.45 -6.84 15.67
C ARG A 83 20.31 -7.96 16.69
N THR A 84 19.80 -7.59 17.86
CA THR A 84 19.45 -8.54 18.93
C THR A 84 17.97 -8.44 19.29
N ASN A 85 17.40 -9.49 19.89
CA ASN A 85 16.01 -9.43 20.38
C ASN A 85 15.79 -8.26 21.33
N LYS A 86 16.76 -7.99 22.24
CA LYS A 86 16.69 -6.86 23.17
C LYS A 86 16.60 -5.53 22.44
N GLU A 87 17.36 -5.37 21.36
CA GLU A 87 17.34 -4.15 20.55
C GLU A 87 16.03 -4.01 19.79
N VAL A 88 15.58 -5.04 19.07
CA VAL A 88 14.31 -5.02 18.32
C VAL A 88 13.14 -4.70 19.24
N TRP A 89 13.09 -5.35 20.41
CA TRP A 89 12.07 -5.11 21.44
C TRP A 89 12.15 -3.71 22.02
N GLY A 90 13.34 -3.23 22.39
CA GLY A 90 13.54 -1.90 22.95
C GLY A 90 13.18 -0.76 21.98
N LEU A 91 13.44 -0.94 20.69
CA LEU A 91 13.05 0.04 19.67
C LEU A 91 11.52 0.05 19.44
N ASN A 92 10.88 -1.12 19.48
CA ASN A 92 9.42 -1.23 19.45
C ASN A 92 8.78 -0.61 20.71
N GLU A 93 9.38 -0.81 21.88
CA GLU A 93 8.95 -0.17 23.13
C GLU A 93 9.09 1.35 23.06
N LEU A 94 10.19 1.86 22.50
CA LEU A 94 10.40 3.28 22.28
C LEU A 94 9.31 3.88 21.36
N MET A 95 8.99 3.22 20.24
CA MET A 95 7.94 3.72 19.32
C MET A 95 6.57 3.67 19.96
N ALA A 96 6.23 2.57 20.65
CA ALA A 96 4.98 2.47 21.38
C ALA A 96 4.87 3.60 22.41
N LYS A 97 5.90 3.82 23.22
CA LYS A 97 5.93 4.92 24.21
C LYS A 97 5.77 6.30 23.57
N LYS A 98 6.36 6.55 22.41
CA LYS A 98 6.18 7.83 21.71
C LYS A 98 4.75 8.00 21.19
N MET A 99 4.15 6.96 20.62
CA MET A 99 2.73 6.98 20.24
C MET A 99 1.83 7.27 21.45
N MET A 100 2.13 6.65 22.59
CA MET A 100 1.44 6.88 23.86
C MET A 100 1.53 8.32 24.35
N GLN A 101 2.72 8.93 24.23
CA GLN A 101 2.95 10.30 24.69
C GLN A 101 2.15 11.31 23.85
N VAL A 102 2.07 11.08 22.55
CA VAL A 102 1.35 11.98 21.63
C VAL A 102 -0.16 11.75 21.70
N PHE A 103 -0.62 10.50 21.53
CA PHE A 103 -2.03 10.18 21.28
C PHE A 103 -2.74 9.52 22.46
N GLY A 104 -2.02 9.17 23.52
CA GLY A 104 -2.58 8.58 24.73
C GLY A 104 -3.17 9.61 25.69
N ASP A 105 -4.05 9.14 26.58
CA ASP A 105 -4.57 9.90 27.72
C ASP A 105 -4.00 9.29 29.01
N PRO A 106 -3.19 10.01 29.80
CA PRO A 106 -2.60 9.48 31.02
C PRO A 106 -3.62 9.27 32.15
N GLU A 107 -4.80 9.89 32.07
CA GLU A 107 -5.84 9.83 33.12
C GLU A 107 -6.93 8.80 32.84
N LYS A 108 -6.98 8.23 31.64
CA LYS A 108 -7.98 7.23 31.25
C LYS A 108 -7.34 5.89 30.95
N ASP A 109 -8.03 4.84 31.35
CA ASP A 109 -7.68 3.48 30.94
C ASP A 109 -7.99 3.20 29.45
N ASP A 110 -8.76 4.09 28.82
CA ASP A 110 -9.10 4.09 27.39
C ASP A 110 -8.50 5.31 26.67
N TRP A 111 -8.15 5.15 25.40
CA TRP A 111 -7.36 6.13 24.64
C TRP A 111 -8.14 7.38 24.25
N ALA A 112 -7.51 8.56 24.30
CA ALA A 112 -8.04 9.73 23.61
C ALA A 112 -8.17 9.49 22.09
N VAL A 113 -7.14 8.91 21.48
CA VAL A 113 -7.09 8.56 20.05
C VAL A 113 -6.71 7.07 19.89
N PRO A 114 -7.60 6.22 19.33
CA PRO A 114 -7.29 4.82 19.05
C PRO A 114 -6.08 4.65 18.12
N ILE A 115 -5.07 3.90 18.56
CA ILE A 115 -3.94 3.47 17.72
C ILE A 115 -4.11 2.01 17.34
N VAL A 116 -3.92 1.69 16.05
CA VAL A 116 -3.98 0.31 15.52
C VAL A 116 -2.66 -0.05 14.83
N PRO A 117 -1.74 -0.75 15.52
CA PRO A 117 -0.48 -1.20 14.95
C PRO A 117 -0.59 -2.50 14.14
N THR A 118 0.38 -2.74 13.26
CA THR A 118 0.71 -4.06 12.70
C THR A 118 2.20 -4.37 12.86
N VAL A 119 2.57 -5.64 12.78
CA VAL A 119 3.96 -6.11 12.85
C VAL A 119 4.62 -5.97 11.48
N GLY A 120 5.78 -5.32 11.43
CA GLY A 120 6.64 -5.26 10.25
C GLY A 120 7.67 -6.38 10.17
N ASN A 121 8.32 -6.52 9.01
CA ASN A 121 9.30 -7.58 8.80
C ASN A 121 10.64 -7.33 9.53
N ASN A 122 10.88 -6.08 9.95
CA ASN A 122 12.01 -5.70 10.79
C ASN A 122 11.68 -5.73 12.30
N ASP A 123 10.43 -5.90 12.67
CA ASP A 123 9.97 -6.00 14.07
C ASP A 123 10.18 -7.39 14.67
N ILE A 124 10.71 -8.32 13.89
CA ILE A 124 10.94 -9.71 14.28
C ILE A 124 12.39 -10.12 14.00
N LEU A 125 12.86 -11.07 14.81
CA LEU A 125 14.19 -11.66 14.68
C LEU A 125 14.07 -13.19 14.73
N PRO A 126 14.66 -13.93 13.77
CA PRO A 126 15.43 -13.46 12.62
C PRO A 126 14.59 -12.62 11.63
N HIS A 127 15.23 -11.68 10.93
CA HIS A 127 14.57 -10.83 9.93
C HIS A 127 13.72 -11.64 8.95
N ASN A 128 12.52 -11.15 8.62
CA ASN A 128 11.52 -11.79 7.77
C ASN A 128 10.92 -13.12 8.26
N VAL A 129 11.49 -13.76 9.28
CA VAL A 129 11.09 -15.10 9.72
C VAL A 129 10.14 -15.02 10.91
N MET A 130 8.83 -15.09 10.65
CA MET A 130 7.80 -15.13 11.68
C MET A 130 7.00 -16.44 11.62
N VAL A 131 6.94 -17.16 12.73
CA VAL A 131 6.14 -18.38 12.89
C VAL A 131 4.79 -18.08 13.53
N ALA A 132 3.85 -19.03 13.43
CA ALA A 132 2.59 -19.01 14.17
C ALA A 132 2.81 -19.01 15.68
N GLY A 133 1.91 -18.35 16.41
CA GLY A 133 1.88 -18.35 17.86
C GLY A 133 1.29 -19.62 18.47
N PRO A 134 1.44 -19.80 19.80
CA PRO A 134 2.03 -18.83 20.73
C PRO A 134 3.56 -18.91 20.78
N THR A 135 4.23 -17.76 20.69
CA THR A 135 5.69 -17.63 20.83
C THR A 135 6.07 -16.57 21.84
N SER A 136 7.33 -16.53 22.29
CA SER A 136 7.84 -15.44 23.14
C SER A 136 7.70 -14.07 22.46
N THR A 137 7.97 -13.99 21.16
CA THR A 137 7.84 -12.75 20.36
C THR A 137 6.40 -12.26 20.32
N ILE A 138 5.43 -13.12 20.04
CA ILE A 138 4.02 -12.70 19.98
C ILE A 138 3.50 -12.33 21.38
N ARG A 139 3.92 -13.07 22.42
CA ARG A 139 3.57 -12.70 23.81
C ARG A 139 4.19 -11.36 24.23
N TYR A 140 5.41 -11.06 23.78
CA TYR A 140 6.03 -9.76 24.00
C TYR A 140 5.19 -8.63 23.37
N TYR A 141 4.81 -8.77 22.10
CA TYR A 141 3.94 -7.79 21.44
C TYR A 141 2.57 -7.68 22.09
N LEU A 142 1.99 -8.79 22.56
CA LEU A 142 0.73 -8.74 23.30
C LEU A 142 0.85 -7.93 24.60
N GLN A 143 1.97 -8.03 25.31
CA GLN A 143 2.21 -7.24 26.51
C GLN A 143 2.43 -5.76 26.16
N LEU A 144 3.30 -5.49 25.18
CA LEU A 144 3.63 -4.14 24.74
C LEU A 144 2.40 -3.40 24.18
N TRP A 145 1.56 -4.09 23.41
CA TRP A 145 0.37 -3.54 22.76
C TRP A 145 -0.92 -3.90 23.51
N SER A 146 -0.83 -4.38 24.75
CA SER A 146 -1.98 -4.80 25.56
C SER A 146 -3.05 -3.71 25.64
N LYS A 147 -2.62 -2.44 25.71
CA LYS A 147 -3.52 -1.31 25.71
C LYS A 147 -4.06 -1.00 24.30
N PHE A 148 -3.31 -1.21 23.21
CA PHE A 148 -3.78 -0.96 21.83
C PHE A 148 -4.76 -2.02 21.34
N ILE A 149 -4.61 -3.27 21.79
CA ILE A 149 -5.39 -4.43 21.38
C ILE A 149 -6.59 -4.59 22.34
N PRO A 150 -7.84 -4.70 21.84
CA PRO A 150 -8.97 -5.03 22.70
C PRO A 150 -8.78 -6.38 23.42
N ALA A 151 -9.14 -6.47 24.70
CA ALA A 151 -8.94 -7.68 25.50
C ALA A 151 -9.60 -8.94 24.88
N THR A 152 -10.75 -8.75 24.22
CA THR A 152 -11.46 -9.81 23.47
C THR A 152 -10.65 -10.40 22.31
N GLN A 153 -9.64 -9.68 21.83
CA GLN A 153 -8.76 -10.11 20.73
C GLN A 153 -7.47 -10.78 21.22
N TYR A 154 -7.15 -10.76 22.52
CA TYR A 154 -5.87 -11.26 23.04
C TYR A 154 -5.55 -12.70 22.65
N HIS A 155 -6.54 -13.59 22.68
CA HIS A 155 -6.33 -14.98 22.32
C HIS A 155 -6.04 -15.18 20.83
N VAL A 156 -6.70 -14.41 19.96
CA VAL A 156 -6.44 -14.43 18.51
C VAL A 156 -5.06 -13.83 18.22
N PHE A 157 -4.76 -12.69 18.83
CA PHE A 157 -3.46 -12.05 18.72
C PHE A 157 -2.33 -12.98 19.17
N ASN A 158 -2.49 -13.69 20.29
CA ASN A 158 -1.49 -14.62 20.79
C ASN A 158 -1.26 -15.82 19.85
N ARG A 159 -2.20 -16.13 18.94
CA ARG A 159 -2.07 -17.19 17.93
C ARG A 159 -1.41 -16.72 16.64
N GLY A 160 -1.59 -15.46 16.23
CA GLY A 160 -1.14 -15.02 14.90
C GLY A 160 -0.70 -13.57 14.76
N ALA A 161 -0.69 -12.79 15.83
CA ALA A 161 -0.37 -11.35 15.84
C ALA A 161 -1.22 -10.50 14.87
N TYR A 162 -2.45 -10.95 14.58
CA TYR A 162 -3.49 -10.19 13.89
C TYR A 162 -4.69 -9.99 14.83
N PHE A 163 -5.40 -8.90 14.64
CA PHE A 163 -6.57 -8.52 15.45
C PHE A 163 -7.39 -7.45 14.72
N TRP A 164 -8.54 -7.08 15.28
CA TRP A 164 -9.25 -5.88 14.85
C TRP A 164 -9.65 -5.01 16.04
N LYS A 165 -9.84 -3.72 15.79
CA LYS A 165 -10.33 -2.75 16.77
C LYS A 165 -11.38 -1.86 16.14
N GLN A 166 -12.52 -1.68 16.82
CA GLN A 166 -13.47 -0.64 16.45
C GLN A 166 -12.86 0.72 16.80
N VAL A 167 -12.76 1.60 15.79
CA VAL A 167 -12.17 2.94 15.93
C VAL A 167 -13.24 4.03 15.94
N LEU A 168 -14.39 3.77 15.32
CA LEU A 168 -15.56 4.67 15.38
C LEU A 168 -16.83 3.87 15.71
N PRO A 169 -17.69 4.37 16.61
CA PRO A 169 -18.99 3.77 16.87
C PRO A 169 -19.91 3.91 15.65
N GLY A 170 -20.92 3.05 15.55
CA GLY A 170 -22.05 3.26 14.64
C GLY A 170 -23.01 4.32 15.18
N SER A 171 -23.79 4.93 14.29
CA SER A 171 -24.87 5.83 14.71
C SER A 171 -26.03 5.02 15.32
N PRO A 172 -26.58 5.43 16.47
CA PRO A 172 -27.76 4.79 17.02
C PRO A 172 -28.97 5.08 16.10
N PRO A 173 -29.72 4.05 15.64
CA PRO A 173 -30.97 4.29 14.94
C PRO A 173 -31.99 4.87 15.93
N HIS A 174 -32.43 6.11 15.70
CA HIS A 174 -33.56 6.76 16.36
C HIS A 174 -33.76 6.40 17.86
N GLY A 175 -32.80 6.79 18.70
CA GLY A 175 -32.96 6.74 20.16
C GLY A 175 -32.98 5.33 20.77
N LYS A 176 -32.41 4.32 20.11
CA LYS A 176 -32.15 3.00 20.71
C LYS A 176 -30.66 2.69 20.82
N VAL A 177 -30.37 1.80 21.77
CA VAL A 177 -29.07 1.30 22.26
C VAL A 177 -27.93 1.40 21.23
N PRO A 178 -26.77 1.98 21.58
CA PRO A 178 -25.57 1.91 20.74
C PRO A 178 -25.15 0.44 20.61
N GLY A 179 -24.98 -0.08 19.40
CA GLY A 179 -24.55 -1.48 19.28
C GLY A 179 -24.42 -2.09 17.89
N LYS A 180 -24.86 -1.42 16.82
CA LYS A 180 -24.67 -1.93 15.45
C LYS A 180 -24.02 -0.90 14.54
N GLY A 181 -23.10 -1.37 13.71
CA GLY A 181 -22.33 -0.58 12.77
C GLY A 181 -21.19 0.23 13.39
N GLY A 182 -20.52 0.99 12.54
CA GLY A 182 -19.30 1.73 12.87
C GLY A 182 -18.15 1.37 11.95
N LEU A 183 -16.95 1.85 12.30
CA LEU A 183 -15.72 1.59 11.56
C LEU A 183 -14.77 0.77 12.42
N ALA A 184 -14.31 -0.35 11.87
CA ALA A 184 -13.23 -1.15 12.44
C ALA A 184 -11.98 -1.07 11.56
N VAL A 185 -10.81 -1.16 12.19
CA VAL A 185 -9.54 -1.40 11.52
C VAL A 185 -9.11 -2.82 11.83
N MET A 186 -8.85 -3.62 10.79
CA MET A 186 -8.34 -4.99 10.90
C MET A 186 -6.85 -4.99 10.60
N SER A 187 -6.04 -5.31 11.61
CA SER A 187 -4.59 -5.46 11.50
C SER A 187 -4.25 -6.89 11.11
N LEU A 188 -3.83 -7.07 9.86
CA LEU A 188 -3.36 -8.33 9.31
C LEU A 188 -1.88 -8.51 9.62
N ASN A 189 -1.47 -9.75 9.86
CA ASN A 189 -0.08 -10.15 9.94
C ASN A 189 0.41 -10.65 8.58
N THR A 190 0.66 -9.70 7.68
CA THR A 190 1.12 -9.98 6.31
C THR A 190 2.45 -10.75 6.22
N MET A 191 3.17 -10.93 7.34
CA MET A 191 4.34 -11.81 7.39
C MET A 191 4.00 -13.26 7.07
N TYR A 192 2.76 -13.71 7.32
CA TYR A 192 2.32 -15.06 6.94
C TYR A 192 1.98 -15.18 5.46
N PHE A 193 1.90 -14.06 4.74
CA PHE A 193 1.73 -14.05 3.29
C PHE A 193 3.05 -13.77 2.58
N PHE A 194 4.04 -13.21 3.28
CA PHE A 194 5.28 -12.70 2.72
C PHE A 194 6.18 -13.82 2.17
N GLN A 195 6.62 -13.70 0.91
CA GLN A 195 7.42 -14.72 0.24
C GLN A 195 8.80 -14.92 0.85
N ASN A 196 9.36 -13.87 1.45
CA ASN A 196 10.67 -13.95 2.08
C ASN A 196 10.60 -14.50 3.51
N ASN A 197 9.40 -14.85 4.00
CA ASN A 197 9.26 -15.59 5.25
C ASN A 197 9.45 -17.09 5.01
N GLY A 198 10.67 -17.58 5.19
CA GLY A 198 11.02 -18.99 5.01
C GLY A 198 10.37 -19.96 6.01
N ALA A 199 9.57 -19.48 6.96
CA ALA A 199 8.87 -20.31 7.94
C ALA A 199 7.39 -20.58 7.61
N VAL A 200 6.90 -20.12 6.45
CA VAL A 200 5.51 -20.33 6.01
C VAL A 200 5.46 -20.87 4.59
N ASP A 201 4.41 -21.62 4.25
CA ASP A 201 4.22 -22.26 2.95
C ASP A 201 2.84 -21.92 2.34
N GLY A 202 2.55 -20.62 2.28
CA GLY A 202 1.36 -20.07 1.65
C GLY A 202 0.06 -20.27 2.43
N CYS A 203 -1.06 -20.21 1.70
CA CYS A 203 -2.40 -20.15 2.24
C CYS A 203 -3.32 -21.27 1.74
N ASP A 204 -2.82 -22.28 1.01
CA ASP A 204 -3.64 -23.42 0.53
C ASP A 204 -3.59 -24.65 1.46
N ILE A 205 -2.67 -24.68 2.42
CA ILE A 205 -2.50 -25.79 3.36
C ILE A 205 -3.15 -25.42 4.69
N GLU A 206 -4.11 -26.23 5.16
CA GLU A 206 -4.93 -25.93 6.36
C GLU A 206 -4.12 -25.69 7.65
N SER A 207 -2.91 -26.24 7.75
CA SER A 207 -2.01 -26.08 8.90
C SER A 207 -1.14 -24.83 8.84
N GLU A 208 -1.03 -24.18 7.70
CA GLU A 208 -0.16 -23.01 7.53
C GLU A 208 -0.80 -21.78 8.17
N PRO A 209 0.00 -20.91 8.83
CA PRO A 209 -0.53 -19.71 9.47
C PRO A 209 -1.23 -18.78 8.48
N GLY A 210 -0.77 -18.72 7.22
CA GLY A 210 -1.42 -17.93 6.17
C GLY A 210 -2.84 -18.44 5.85
N TYR A 211 -3.05 -19.76 5.84
CA TYR A 211 -4.39 -20.33 5.68
C TYR A 211 -5.29 -19.95 6.86
N LEU A 212 -4.77 -20.11 8.09
CA LEU A 212 -5.53 -19.83 9.32
C LEU A 212 -5.93 -18.36 9.42
N GLU A 213 -5.04 -17.43 9.08
CA GLU A 213 -5.36 -16.00 9.03
C GLU A 213 -6.40 -15.69 7.95
N MET A 214 -6.32 -16.29 6.76
CA MET A 214 -7.33 -16.10 5.71
C MET A 214 -8.72 -16.60 6.14
N GLU A 215 -8.81 -17.74 6.83
CA GLU A 215 -10.08 -18.22 7.37
C GLU A 215 -10.61 -17.32 8.49
N TRP A 216 -9.72 -16.81 9.36
CA TRP A 216 -10.08 -15.81 10.36
C TRP A 216 -10.62 -14.54 9.69
N LEU A 217 -9.90 -14.01 8.69
CA LEU A 217 -10.30 -12.81 7.96
C LEU A 217 -11.68 -12.99 7.32
N ARG A 218 -11.90 -14.11 6.63
CA ARG A 218 -13.21 -14.45 6.04
C ARG A 218 -14.32 -14.43 7.10
N ALA A 219 -14.12 -15.13 8.22
CA ALA A 219 -15.13 -15.23 9.28
C ALA A 219 -15.41 -13.88 9.95
N GLN A 220 -14.37 -13.06 10.17
CA GLN A 220 -14.55 -11.72 10.76
C GLN A 220 -15.23 -10.76 9.79
N LEU A 221 -14.93 -10.81 8.48
CA LEU A 221 -15.62 -9.99 7.49
C LEU A 221 -17.10 -10.39 7.34
N GLU A 222 -17.42 -11.69 7.43
CA GLU A 222 -18.80 -12.16 7.50
C GLU A 222 -19.53 -11.57 8.71
N LEU A 223 -18.91 -11.63 9.90
CA LEU A 223 -19.47 -11.05 11.12
C LEU A 223 -19.63 -9.53 11.02
N MET A 224 -18.64 -8.82 10.49
CA MET A 224 -18.68 -7.38 10.34
C MET A 224 -19.78 -6.95 9.36
N ARG A 225 -19.99 -7.71 8.28
CA ARG A 225 -21.14 -7.50 7.39
C ARG A 225 -22.47 -7.68 8.14
N THR A 226 -22.63 -8.74 8.95
CA THR A 226 -23.88 -8.96 9.68
C THR A 226 -24.14 -7.90 10.75
N GLU A 227 -23.08 -7.32 11.31
CA GLU A 227 -23.16 -6.22 12.28
C GLU A 227 -23.17 -4.83 11.63
N ASN A 228 -23.30 -4.74 10.31
CA ASN A 228 -23.31 -3.48 9.56
C ASN A 228 -22.04 -2.61 9.77
N MET A 229 -20.92 -3.24 10.10
CA MET A 229 -19.63 -2.60 10.28
C MET A 229 -18.95 -2.37 8.92
N LYS A 230 -18.24 -1.25 8.81
CA LYS A 230 -17.30 -1.00 7.72
C LYS A 230 -15.87 -1.24 8.21
N VAL A 231 -14.96 -1.57 7.29
CA VAL A 231 -13.63 -2.06 7.65
C VAL A 231 -12.52 -1.40 6.84
N ILE A 232 -11.44 -1.02 7.51
CA ILE A 232 -10.15 -0.73 6.89
C ILE A 232 -9.24 -1.93 7.13
N LEU A 233 -8.66 -2.48 6.06
CA LEU A 233 -7.66 -3.54 6.16
C LEU A 233 -6.27 -2.90 6.18
N ILE A 234 -5.45 -3.25 7.16
CA ILE A 234 -4.06 -2.80 7.25
C ILE A 234 -3.11 -3.98 7.31
N GLY A 235 -1.89 -3.79 6.84
CA GLY A 235 -0.79 -4.72 7.00
C GLY A 235 0.54 -4.03 6.74
N HIS A 236 1.65 -4.72 6.97
CA HIS A 236 2.96 -4.13 6.68
C HIS A 236 3.32 -4.30 5.20
N VAL A 237 3.45 -5.56 4.75
CA VAL A 237 3.87 -5.91 3.39
C VAL A 237 2.65 -5.83 2.45
N PRO A 238 2.65 -4.98 1.41
CA PRO A 238 1.53 -4.86 0.49
C PRO A 238 1.40 -6.06 -0.45
N PRO A 239 0.21 -6.32 -1.03
CA PRO A 239 -0.04 -7.37 -2.02
C PRO A 239 0.53 -7.04 -3.41
N ALA A 240 1.73 -6.46 -3.46
CA ALA A 240 2.42 -6.13 -4.70
C ALA A 240 2.68 -7.40 -5.50
N ARG A 241 2.22 -7.40 -6.75
CA ARG A 241 2.36 -8.50 -7.70
C ARG A 241 2.32 -7.93 -9.11
N VAL A 242 3.50 -7.85 -9.74
CA VAL A 242 3.66 -7.32 -11.09
C VAL A 242 4.27 -8.39 -11.99
N LYS A 243 3.88 -8.41 -13.27
CA LYS A 243 4.55 -9.26 -14.26
C LYS A 243 5.89 -8.66 -14.62
N ASP A 244 6.78 -9.53 -15.07
CA ASP A 244 7.96 -9.09 -15.79
C ASP A 244 7.54 -8.30 -17.05
N ALA A 245 8.25 -7.21 -17.35
CA ALA A 245 7.95 -6.36 -18.50
C ALA A 245 8.22 -7.08 -19.84
N PHE A 246 9.07 -8.11 -19.83
CA PHE A 246 9.54 -8.85 -21.00
C PHE A 246 9.01 -10.29 -21.06
N GLU A 247 8.55 -10.84 -19.94
CA GLU A 247 7.94 -12.17 -19.86
C GLU A 247 6.56 -12.17 -19.19
N ASP A 248 5.62 -12.98 -19.70
CA ASP A 248 4.31 -13.21 -19.07
C ASP A 248 4.46 -14.13 -17.83
N THR A 249 5.35 -13.75 -16.90
CA THR A 249 5.66 -14.45 -15.65
C THR A 249 5.63 -13.46 -14.49
N TRP A 250 5.10 -13.89 -13.35
CA TRP A 250 4.97 -13.08 -12.13
C TRP A 250 6.26 -13.15 -11.31
N ARG A 251 7.30 -12.40 -11.72
CA ARG A 251 8.64 -12.48 -11.12
C ARG A 251 8.80 -11.64 -9.85
N LYS A 252 8.16 -10.48 -9.77
CA LYS A 252 8.25 -9.59 -8.60
C LYS A 252 6.93 -9.58 -7.85
N ARG A 253 6.93 -10.18 -6.66
CA ARG A 253 5.73 -10.34 -5.85
C ARG A 253 6.11 -10.42 -4.37
N ASN A 254 5.35 -9.70 -3.55
CA ASN A 254 5.54 -9.70 -2.11
C ASN A 254 4.91 -10.92 -1.44
N TRP A 255 3.73 -11.34 -1.90
CA TRP A 255 2.96 -12.38 -1.22
C TRP A 255 2.96 -13.68 -2.00
N ASP A 256 3.01 -14.82 -1.30
CA ASP A 256 2.78 -16.12 -1.89
C ASP A 256 1.50 -16.11 -2.76
N GLU A 257 1.56 -16.82 -3.89
CA GLU A 257 0.48 -16.77 -4.89
C GLU A 257 -0.85 -17.24 -4.32
N THR A 258 -0.84 -18.25 -3.44
CA THR A 258 -2.07 -18.82 -2.88
C THR A 258 -2.71 -17.84 -1.91
N CYS A 259 -1.90 -17.09 -1.14
CA CYS A 259 -2.36 -16.01 -0.28
C CYS A 259 -2.93 -14.85 -1.08
N TRP A 260 -2.18 -14.37 -2.09
CA TRP A 260 -2.61 -13.27 -2.94
C TRP A 260 -3.96 -13.55 -3.62
N LYS A 261 -4.15 -14.78 -4.14
CA LYS A 261 -5.41 -15.19 -4.78
C LYS A 261 -6.59 -15.19 -3.81
N LYS A 262 -6.42 -15.76 -2.62
CA LYS A 262 -7.47 -15.75 -1.59
C LYS A 262 -7.82 -14.32 -1.20
N TYR A 263 -6.82 -13.48 -0.98
CA TYR A 263 -7.01 -12.08 -0.64
C TYR A 263 -7.80 -11.33 -1.73
N ALA A 264 -7.38 -11.42 -3.00
CA ALA A 264 -8.05 -10.77 -4.12
C ALA A 264 -9.52 -11.22 -4.27
N LEU A 265 -9.80 -12.50 -4.03
CA LEU A 265 -11.17 -13.00 -4.04
C LEU A 265 -11.97 -12.48 -2.85
N TYR A 266 -11.40 -12.44 -1.64
CA TYR A 266 -12.10 -12.00 -0.45
C TYR A 266 -12.38 -10.50 -0.48
N THR A 267 -11.43 -9.66 -0.90
CA THR A 267 -11.67 -8.21 -1.03
C THR A 267 -12.79 -7.91 -2.03
N ARG A 268 -12.90 -8.68 -3.13
CA ARG A 268 -14.06 -8.61 -4.03
C ARG A 268 -15.35 -9.06 -3.37
N GLN A 269 -15.33 -10.17 -2.64
CA GLN A 269 -16.54 -10.71 -2.01
C GLN A 269 -17.05 -9.83 -0.87
N PHE A 270 -16.17 -9.09 -0.18
CA PHE A 270 -16.50 -8.17 0.91
C PHE A 270 -16.42 -6.69 0.54
N ARG A 271 -16.46 -6.39 -0.76
CA ARG A 271 -16.35 -5.03 -1.30
C ARG A 271 -17.45 -4.07 -0.85
N ASP A 272 -18.55 -4.60 -0.31
CA ASP A 272 -19.68 -3.87 0.29
C ASP A 272 -19.35 -3.24 1.67
N ILE A 273 -18.34 -3.76 2.37
CA ILE A 273 -17.96 -3.27 3.71
C ILE A 273 -16.53 -2.73 3.79
N ILE A 274 -15.66 -3.08 2.85
CA ILE A 274 -14.27 -2.61 2.82
C ILE A 274 -14.21 -1.15 2.37
N VAL A 275 -13.57 -0.32 3.20
CA VAL A 275 -13.35 1.12 2.99
C VAL A 275 -12.02 1.37 2.30
N ALA A 276 -10.95 0.70 2.76
CA ALA A 276 -9.60 0.87 2.23
C ALA A 276 -8.70 -0.32 2.59
N ASN A 277 -7.63 -0.51 1.81
CA ASN A 277 -6.51 -1.38 2.15
C ASN A 277 -5.24 -0.53 2.23
N ILE A 278 -4.55 -0.48 3.38
CA ILE A 278 -3.43 0.45 3.64
C ILE A 278 -2.20 -0.33 4.10
N TYR A 279 -1.05 -0.05 3.49
CA TYR A 279 0.21 -0.77 3.71
C TYR A 279 1.43 0.15 3.73
N GLY A 280 2.58 -0.40 4.12
CA GLY A 280 3.89 0.27 4.10
C GLY A 280 4.94 -0.57 3.37
N HIS A 281 6.04 -0.88 4.08
CA HIS A 281 7.17 -1.74 3.64
C HIS A 281 8.04 -1.17 2.52
N MET A 282 7.43 -0.73 1.41
CA MET A 282 8.16 -0.38 0.18
C MET A 282 8.82 1.01 0.22
N ASN A 283 8.48 1.85 1.22
CA ASN A 283 8.99 3.22 1.38
C ASN A 283 8.72 4.15 0.17
N LEU A 284 7.77 3.80 -0.70
CA LEU A 284 7.38 4.56 -1.88
C LEU A 284 5.92 4.99 -1.77
N ASP A 285 5.60 6.20 -2.23
CA ASP A 285 4.22 6.64 -2.39
C ASP A 285 3.61 6.06 -3.67
N HIS A 286 2.75 5.04 -3.53
CA HIS A 286 2.08 4.47 -4.68
C HIS A 286 0.80 3.73 -4.29
N PHE A 287 0.13 3.21 -5.32
CA PHE A 287 -1.04 2.36 -5.15
C PHE A 287 -0.97 1.15 -6.08
N ILE A 288 -1.69 0.10 -5.70
CA ILE A 288 -1.77 -1.15 -6.44
C ILE A 288 -3.23 -1.45 -6.74
N LEU A 289 -3.53 -1.73 -8.01
CA LEU A 289 -4.82 -2.22 -8.47
C LEU A 289 -4.75 -3.74 -8.63
N THR A 290 -5.40 -4.46 -7.72
CA THR A 290 -5.49 -5.92 -7.75
C THR A 290 -6.69 -6.36 -8.58
N ASP A 291 -6.43 -7.01 -9.72
CA ASP A 291 -7.48 -7.55 -10.59
C ASP A 291 -7.96 -8.92 -10.10
N THR A 292 -9.22 -9.03 -9.70
CA THR A 292 -9.76 -10.31 -9.21
C THR A 292 -9.79 -11.40 -10.28
N ASN A 293 -9.84 -11.05 -11.57
CA ASN A 293 -9.83 -12.06 -12.64
C ASN A 293 -8.49 -12.82 -12.72
N ASP A 294 -7.39 -12.21 -12.27
CA ASP A 294 -6.09 -12.88 -12.20
C ASP A 294 -6.03 -13.93 -11.07
N ALA A 295 -6.95 -13.86 -10.11
CA ALA A 295 -7.11 -14.86 -9.07
C ALA A 295 -7.97 -16.06 -9.51
N LEU A 296 -8.74 -15.92 -10.59
CA LEU A 296 -9.57 -17.00 -11.10
C LEU A 296 -8.73 -18.07 -11.82
N PRO A 297 -9.14 -19.35 -11.76
CA PRO A 297 -8.45 -20.41 -12.49
C PRO A 297 -8.45 -20.11 -14.00
N PRO A 298 -7.34 -20.35 -14.71
CA PRO A 298 -7.23 -20.04 -16.13
C PRO A 298 -8.23 -20.87 -16.96
N LYS A 299 -8.90 -20.23 -17.92
CA LYS A 299 -9.89 -20.87 -18.82
C LYS A 299 -9.29 -21.95 -19.75
N LYS A 300 -7.95 -22.03 -19.88
CA LYS A 300 -7.24 -23.07 -20.64
C LYS A 300 -6.00 -23.54 -19.86
N HIS A 301 -5.83 -24.85 -19.73
CA HIS A 301 -4.68 -25.48 -19.07
C HIS A 301 -3.39 -25.31 -19.89
N LYS A 302 -2.70 -24.16 -19.77
CA LYS A 302 -1.27 -24.11 -20.10
C LYS A 302 -0.49 -24.35 -18.82
N LYS A 303 0.03 -25.57 -18.66
CA LYS A 303 1.05 -25.87 -17.64
C LYS A 303 2.33 -25.14 -18.04
N LYS A 304 2.63 -24.01 -17.40
CA LYS A 304 4.00 -23.51 -17.28
C LYS A 304 4.40 -23.68 -15.82
N LYS A 305 5.48 -24.40 -15.57
CA LYS A 305 6.20 -24.34 -14.29
C LYS A 305 6.98 -23.03 -14.32
N THR A 306 6.62 -22.09 -13.48
CA THR A 306 7.45 -20.92 -13.17
C THR A 306 8.26 -21.25 -11.93
N LEU A 307 9.58 -21.41 -12.09
CA LEU A 307 10.51 -21.20 -11.00
C LEU A 307 10.72 -19.69 -10.91
N SER A 308 10.23 -19.07 -9.83
CA SER A 308 10.50 -17.67 -9.52
C SER A 308 11.65 -17.62 -8.53
N ASP A 309 12.72 -16.94 -8.90
CA ASP A 309 13.73 -16.47 -7.93
C ASP A 309 13.23 -15.10 -7.42
N PRO A 310 12.93 -14.95 -6.12
CA PRO A 310 12.38 -13.69 -5.60
C PRO A 310 13.48 -12.63 -5.58
N ASN A 311 13.32 -11.59 -6.42
CA ASN A 311 14.09 -10.36 -6.23
C ASN A 311 13.38 -9.48 -5.20
N ASP A 312 14.16 -8.99 -4.25
CA ASP A 312 13.71 -8.12 -3.17
C ASP A 312 13.37 -6.70 -3.68
N PHE A 313 12.43 -6.05 -2.99
CA PHE A 313 12.08 -4.65 -3.23
C PHE A 313 13.02 -3.77 -2.42
N SER A 314 14.13 -3.38 -3.05
CA SER A 314 15.14 -2.49 -2.47
C SER A 314 15.08 -1.11 -3.11
N ILE A 315 15.76 -0.12 -2.52
CA ILE A 315 15.91 1.22 -3.10
C ILE A 315 16.47 1.14 -4.52
N GLU A 316 17.40 0.22 -4.78
CA GLU A 316 18.04 0.02 -6.07
C GLU A 316 17.08 -0.57 -7.12
N SER A 317 16.03 -1.29 -6.70
CA SER A 317 15.03 -1.91 -7.59
C SER A 317 13.70 -1.15 -7.66
N ALA A 318 13.58 -0.01 -6.95
CA ALA A 318 12.38 0.80 -6.89
C ALA A 318 11.95 1.34 -8.26
N GLY A 319 12.90 1.83 -9.08
CA GLY A 319 12.62 2.29 -10.43
C GLY A 319 12.06 1.17 -11.32
N ASP A 320 12.74 0.02 -11.37
CA ASP A 320 12.26 -1.15 -12.13
C ASP A 320 10.87 -1.63 -11.67
N TYR A 321 10.57 -1.53 -10.37
CA TYR A 321 9.25 -1.86 -9.84
C TYR A 321 8.19 -0.90 -10.37
N LEU A 322 8.43 0.40 -10.31
CA LEU A 322 7.50 1.41 -10.80
C LEU A 322 7.29 1.29 -12.32
N THR A 323 8.33 1.03 -13.11
CA THR A 323 8.19 0.71 -14.54
C THR A 323 7.30 -0.54 -14.75
N SER A 324 7.46 -1.58 -13.93
CA SER A 324 6.60 -2.76 -13.99
C SER A 324 5.15 -2.46 -13.59
N LEU A 325 4.95 -1.56 -12.62
CA LEU A 325 3.64 -1.07 -12.20
C LEU A 325 2.95 -0.30 -13.33
N ARG A 326 3.68 0.54 -14.07
CA ARG A 326 3.17 1.22 -15.28
C ARG A 326 2.63 0.23 -16.30
N ALA A 327 3.39 -0.84 -16.55
CA ALA A 327 3.00 -1.89 -17.48
C ALA A 327 1.71 -2.62 -17.03
N GLU A 328 1.43 -2.71 -15.72
CA GLU A 328 0.13 -3.18 -15.23
C GLU A 328 -0.99 -2.16 -15.50
N PHE A 329 -0.73 -0.86 -15.35
CA PHE A 329 -1.72 0.17 -15.68
C PHE A 329 -2.07 0.16 -17.18
N GLU A 330 -1.11 -0.09 -18.06
CA GLU A 330 -1.35 -0.25 -19.51
C GLU A 330 -2.27 -1.42 -19.86
N ARG A 331 -2.35 -2.43 -18.98
CA ARG A 331 -3.20 -3.61 -19.15
C ARG A 331 -4.63 -3.40 -18.65
N LEU A 332 -4.91 -2.28 -17.99
CA LEU A 332 -6.27 -1.94 -17.62
C LEU A 332 -7.15 -1.94 -18.88
N PRO A 333 -8.38 -2.49 -18.82
CA PRO A 333 -9.26 -2.57 -19.99
C PRO A 333 -9.44 -1.20 -20.64
N LYS A 334 -9.17 -1.14 -21.96
CA LYS A 334 -9.50 0.01 -22.80
C LYS A 334 -11.01 0.19 -22.76
N VAL A 335 -11.44 1.40 -22.43
CA VAL A 335 -12.83 1.82 -22.55
C VAL A 335 -12.85 2.69 -23.80
N THR A 336 -13.65 2.33 -24.81
CA THR A 336 -13.67 3.02 -26.12
C THR A 336 -15.10 3.38 -26.50
N GLY A 337 -15.34 4.62 -26.94
CA GLY A 337 -16.65 5.08 -27.41
C GLY A 337 -17.62 5.42 -26.27
N ALA A 338 -18.93 5.42 -26.57
CA ALA A 338 -20.04 5.71 -25.63
C ALA A 338 -20.05 4.89 -24.31
N GLU A 339 -19.10 3.97 -24.14
CA GLU A 339 -18.74 3.24 -22.92
C GLU A 339 -17.90 4.05 -21.90
N GLU A 340 -17.58 5.31 -22.21
CA GLU A 340 -17.11 6.31 -21.23
C GLU A 340 -18.21 6.77 -20.26
N ASP A 341 -19.38 6.13 -20.26
CA ASP A 341 -20.37 6.40 -19.22
C ASP A 341 -19.82 5.97 -17.83
N ASP A 342 -20.12 6.80 -16.83
CA ASP A 342 -19.64 6.62 -15.45
C ASP A 342 -20.06 5.26 -14.85
N LEU A 343 -21.14 4.69 -15.39
CA LEU A 343 -21.72 3.41 -15.00
C LEU A 343 -20.86 2.21 -15.42
N THR A 344 -20.29 2.23 -16.62
CA THR A 344 -19.44 1.16 -17.15
C THR A 344 -18.13 1.11 -16.39
N LEU A 345 -17.53 2.27 -16.09
CA LEU A 345 -16.32 2.35 -15.28
C LEU A 345 -16.59 1.94 -13.83
N HIS A 346 -17.74 2.28 -13.27
CA HIS A 346 -18.17 1.82 -11.95
C HIS A 346 -18.26 0.29 -11.90
N LYS A 347 -18.94 -0.35 -12.86
CA LYS A 347 -19.01 -1.81 -12.97
C LYS A 347 -17.63 -2.47 -13.13
N LEU A 348 -16.75 -1.83 -13.90
CA LEU A 348 -15.37 -2.29 -14.03
C LEU A 348 -14.62 -2.18 -12.69
N SER A 349 -14.85 -1.12 -11.92
CA SER A 349 -14.13 -0.88 -10.67
C SER A 349 -14.36 -1.98 -9.63
N GLU A 350 -15.55 -2.56 -9.54
CA GLU A 350 -15.88 -3.68 -8.64
C GLU A 350 -15.08 -4.97 -8.91
N ARG A 351 -14.38 -5.05 -10.05
CA ARG A 351 -13.43 -6.13 -10.36
C ARG A 351 -12.09 -5.94 -9.65
N TYR A 352 -11.75 -4.70 -9.29
CA TYR A 352 -10.47 -4.34 -8.73
C TYR A 352 -10.57 -4.08 -7.22
N SER A 353 -9.48 -4.36 -6.53
CA SER A 353 -9.24 -3.89 -5.16
C SER A 353 -8.08 -2.90 -5.18
N LEU A 354 -8.20 -1.82 -4.42
CA LEU A 354 -7.18 -0.79 -4.28
C LEU A 354 -6.39 -1.01 -3.00
N ALA A 355 -5.06 -1.06 -3.11
CA ALA A 355 -4.15 -0.98 -1.98
C ALA A 355 -3.35 0.32 -2.06
N LEU A 356 -3.39 1.12 -0.99
CA LEU A 356 -2.62 2.34 -0.83
C LEU A 356 -1.35 2.01 -0.05
N VAL A 357 -0.19 2.33 -0.62
CA VAL A 357 1.10 2.08 0.02
C VAL A 357 1.71 3.43 0.38
N SER A 358 1.93 3.64 1.68
CA SER A 358 2.47 4.90 2.18
C SER A 358 4.00 4.89 2.15
N PRO A 359 4.63 6.04 1.81
CA PRO A 359 6.06 6.25 2.03
C PRO A 359 6.36 6.28 3.54
N SER A 360 7.65 6.35 3.90
CA SER A 360 8.06 6.19 5.29
C SER A 360 8.76 7.41 5.88
N VAL A 361 8.92 7.38 7.20
CA VAL A 361 9.79 8.30 7.96
C VAL A 361 11.27 7.96 7.75
N VAL A 362 11.60 6.77 7.23
CA VAL A 362 12.99 6.38 6.99
C VAL A 362 13.60 7.34 5.97
N PRO A 363 14.79 7.91 6.22
CA PRO A 363 15.39 8.90 5.34
C PRO A 363 15.99 8.27 4.07
N ASN A 364 15.38 7.22 3.51
CA ASN A 364 15.70 6.69 2.18
C ASN A 364 15.35 7.72 1.11
N TYR A 365 14.22 8.41 1.32
CA TYR A 365 13.80 9.62 0.60
C TYR A 365 13.51 10.72 1.62
N PHE A 366 12.65 11.69 1.31
CA PHE A 366 12.21 12.62 2.35
C PHE A 366 11.30 11.88 3.35
N PRO A 367 11.51 12.04 4.66
CA PRO A 367 10.60 11.49 5.67
C PRO A 367 9.20 12.01 5.48
N THR A 368 8.20 11.13 5.62
CA THR A 368 6.80 11.45 5.29
C THR A 368 5.80 11.03 6.37
N LEU A 369 4.62 11.65 6.31
CA LEU A 369 3.41 11.32 7.06
C LEU A 369 2.19 11.50 6.14
N ARG A 370 1.09 10.78 6.39
CA ARG A 370 -0.14 10.91 5.60
C ARG A 370 -1.35 11.03 6.50
N VAL A 371 -2.22 12.00 6.22
CA VAL A 371 -3.48 12.23 6.96
C VAL A 371 -4.64 12.01 6.00
N PHE A 372 -5.52 11.06 6.33
CA PHE A 372 -6.71 10.76 5.55
C PHE A 372 -7.92 11.51 6.08
N THR A 373 -8.78 11.95 5.18
CA THR A 373 -10.11 12.47 5.49
C THR A 373 -11.16 11.51 4.96
N TYR A 374 -12.27 11.37 5.68
CA TYR A 374 -13.33 10.42 5.35
C TYR A 374 -14.70 11.06 5.58
N ASN A 375 -15.70 10.49 4.92
CA ASN A 375 -17.07 10.98 4.97
C ASN A 375 -17.71 10.64 6.31
N THR A 376 -18.08 11.67 7.07
CA THR A 376 -18.78 11.55 8.36
C THR A 376 -20.28 11.80 8.26
N THR A 377 -20.83 12.00 7.06
CA THR A 377 -22.28 12.14 6.87
C THR A 377 -22.99 10.95 7.49
N ASP A 378 -24.08 11.25 8.22
CA ASP A 378 -24.87 10.30 9.00
C ASP A 378 -24.16 9.70 10.24
N LEU A 379 -22.95 10.17 10.59
CA LEU A 379 -22.32 9.90 11.90
C LEU A 379 -22.76 10.93 12.92
N HIS A 380 -23.45 10.46 13.97
CA HIS A 380 -23.58 11.24 15.20
C HIS A 380 -22.28 11.11 16.00
N ILE A 381 -21.32 11.99 15.73
CA ILE A 381 -20.12 12.15 16.55
C ILE A 381 -20.47 13.19 17.62
N PRO A 382 -20.60 12.84 18.91
CA PRO A 382 -20.78 13.85 19.94
C PRO A 382 -19.59 14.82 19.91
N GLU A 383 -19.85 16.13 19.87
CA GLU A 383 -18.83 17.15 20.08
C GLU A 383 -18.10 16.88 21.41
N GLN A 384 -16.78 17.14 21.44
CA GLN A 384 -15.87 16.85 22.55
C GLN A 384 -16.51 17.11 23.93
N GLY A 385 -16.87 16.03 24.62
CA GLY A 385 -17.44 16.06 25.96
C GLY A 385 -17.83 14.67 26.43
N GLY A 386 -16.89 13.96 27.06
CA GLY A 386 -17.15 12.74 27.85
C GLY A 386 -17.74 11.57 27.07
N ARG A 387 -16.92 10.82 26.33
CA ARG A 387 -17.29 9.46 25.89
C ARG A 387 -17.23 8.51 27.10
N GLU A 388 -18.37 8.25 27.73
CA GLU A 388 -18.59 6.99 28.44
C GLU A 388 -18.96 5.93 27.40
N ALA A 389 -17.98 5.12 26.99
CA ALA A 389 -18.26 3.89 26.25
C ALA A 389 -18.59 2.79 27.26
N GLN A 390 -19.88 2.48 27.43
CA GLN A 390 -20.28 1.23 28.08
C GLN A 390 -19.96 0.08 27.13
N THR A 391 -18.93 -0.70 27.46
CA THR A 391 -18.64 -1.97 26.81
C THR A 391 -19.63 -3.02 27.32
N GLU A 392 -20.65 -3.38 26.54
CA GLU A 392 -21.34 -4.65 26.75
C GLU A 392 -20.51 -5.78 26.13
N ASP A 393 -19.99 -6.66 26.98
CA ASP A 393 -19.24 -7.86 26.62
C ASP A 393 -20.15 -8.86 25.89
N VAL A 394 -20.23 -8.79 24.56
CA VAL A 394 -20.76 -9.90 23.75
C VAL A 394 -19.62 -10.87 23.44
N VAL A 395 -19.43 -11.82 24.33
CA VAL A 395 -18.52 -12.97 24.13
C VAL A 395 -19.15 -13.92 23.11
N HIS A 396 -18.77 -13.79 21.83
CA HIS A 396 -19.00 -14.84 20.85
C HIS A 396 -17.76 -15.74 20.73
N THR A 397 -17.73 -16.81 21.52
CA THR A 397 -16.77 -17.92 21.35
C THR A 397 -17.17 -18.76 20.13
N SER A 398 -16.50 -18.57 19.01
CA SER A 398 -16.50 -19.54 17.91
C SER A 398 -15.42 -20.60 18.17
N ASP A 399 -15.78 -21.64 18.92
CA ASP A 399 -14.93 -22.82 19.12
C ASP A 399 -14.81 -23.62 17.82
N VAL A 400 -13.71 -23.43 17.10
CA VAL A 400 -13.35 -24.28 15.96
C VAL A 400 -12.76 -25.59 16.50
N HIS A 401 -13.58 -26.64 16.56
CA HIS A 401 -13.12 -28.00 16.87
C HIS A 401 -12.32 -28.60 15.70
N ILE A 402 -11.00 -28.66 15.84
CA ILE A 402 -10.10 -29.33 14.89
C ILE A 402 -10.00 -30.81 15.26
N ASN A 403 -10.75 -31.66 14.56
CA ASN A 403 -10.62 -33.11 14.66
C ASN A 403 -9.37 -33.60 13.88
N LYS A 404 -8.37 -34.12 14.60
CA LYS A 404 -7.22 -34.82 14.01
C LYS A 404 -7.68 -36.12 13.34
N LYS A 405 -7.69 -36.16 12.00
CA LYS A 405 -7.69 -37.42 11.23
C LYS A 405 -6.47 -37.51 10.31
N LYS A 406 -5.88 -38.71 10.28
CA LYS A 406 -4.65 -39.07 9.57
C LYS A 406 -4.75 -38.87 8.05
N LYS A 407 -3.58 -38.60 7.47
CA LYS A 407 -3.26 -38.37 6.06
C LYS A 407 -3.86 -39.41 5.11
N ASP A 408 -4.66 -38.93 4.16
CA ASP A 408 -4.77 -39.48 2.81
C ASP A 408 -4.66 -38.33 1.80
N LYS A 409 -3.84 -38.52 0.75
CA LYS A 409 -3.63 -37.55 -0.33
C LYS A 409 -4.94 -37.33 -1.11
N LYS A 410 -5.78 -36.39 -0.68
CA LYS A 410 -6.95 -35.92 -1.45
C LYS A 410 -6.59 -34.71 -2.30
N LYS A 411 -7.14 -34.67 -3.51
CA LYS A 411 -7.08 -33.55 -4.46
C LYS A 411 -7.45 -32.23 -3.75
N PRO A 412 -6.87 -31.08 -4.14
CA PRO A 412 -7.20 -29.80 -3.52
C PRO A 412 -8.71 -29.56 -3.61
N LYS A 413 -9.36 -29.38 -2.45
CA LYS A 413 -10.74 -28.89 -2.39
C LYS A 413 -10.73 -27.47 -2.97
N LYS A 414 -11.74 -27.14 -3.80
CA LYS A 414 -11.94 -25.75 -4.24
C LYS A 414 -12.05 -24.87 -2.98
N PRO A 415 -11.43 -23.68 -2.95
CA PRO A 415 -11.65 -22.72 -1.88
C PRO A 415 -13.15 -22.53 -1.67
N THR A 416 -13.62 -22.64 -0.43
CA THR A 416 -14.99 -22.27 -0.08
C THR A 416 -15.07 -20.75 -0.26
N MET A 417 -15.51 -20.31 -1.43
CA MET A 417 -15.65 -18.89 -1.72
C MET A 417 -16.72 -18.33 -0.79
N PRO A 418 -16.43 -17.29 0.01
CA PRO A 418 -17.44 -16.68 0.86
C PRO A 418 -18.60 -16.16 0.00
N PRO A 419 -19.83 -16.13 0.55
CA PRO A 419 -20.94 -15.54 -0.15
C PRO A 419 -20.62 -14.06 -0.44
N GLY A 420 -20.85 -13.67 -1.69
CA GLY A 420 -20.79 -12.26 -2.08
C GLY A 420 -21.89 -11.45 -1.40
N PRO A 421 -21.89 -10.13 -1.62
CA PRO A 421 -22.96 -9.31 -1.11
C PRO A 421 -24.29 -9.71 -1.78
N PRO A 422 -25.45 -9.44 -1.14
CA PRO A 422 -26.76 -9.74 -1.70
C PRO A 422 -26.93 -9.23 -3.13
N GLU A 423 -27.64 -9.97 -3.97
CA GLU A 423 -27.88 -9.55 -5.35
C GLU A 423 -28.60 -8.19 -5.37
N GLY A 424 -28.07 -7.24 -6.15
CA GLY A 424 -28.58 -5.87 -6.22
C GLY A 424 -28.08 -4.91 -5.13
N SER A 425 -27.25 -5.35 -4.18
CA SER A 425 -26.61 -4.44 -3.21
C SER A 425 -25.69 -3.44 -3.90
N LEU A 426 -25.72 -2.18 -3.46
CA LEU A 426 -24.71 -1.19 -3.84
C LEU A 426 -23.33 -1.62 -3.30
N PRO A 427 -22.23 -1.28 -4.00
CA PRO A 427 -20.90 -1.59 -3.50
C PRO A 427 -20.53 -0.66 -2.33
N GLY A 428 -19.47 -1.03 -1.62
CA GLY A 428 -19.10 -0.40 -0.35
C GLY A 428 -18.37 0.92 -0.50
N PRO A 429 -17.91 1.49 0.63
CA PRO A 429 -17.39 2.85 0.68
C PRO A 429 -16.15 3.10 -0.20
N ALA A 430 -15.39 2.06 -0.55
CA ALA A 430 -14.27 2.15 -1.48
C ALA A 430 -14.71 2.35 -2.96
N TYR A 431 -15.97 2.08 -3.30
CA TYR A 431 -16.46 2.03 -4.69
C TYR A 431 -17.51 3.09 -4.97
N SER A 432 -18.38 3.36 -3.98
CA SER A 432 -19.43 4.37 -4.07
C SER A 432 -19.39 5.29 -2.85
N PRO A 433 -19.37 6.63 -3.03
CA PRO A 433 -19.35 7.58 -1.93
C PRO A 433 -20.53 7.38 -0.96
N GLN A 434 -20.21 7.13 0.30
CA GLN A 434 -21.16 6.97 1.41
C GLN A 434 -20.42 7.23 2.73
N THR A 435 -21.08 7.06 3.88
CA THR A 435 -20.43 7.15 5.19
C THR A 435 -19.16 6.27 5.24
N PHE A 436 -18.10 6.81 5.83
CA PHE A 436 -16.74 6.28 5.90
C PHE A 436 -15.93 6.25 4.60
N SER A 437 -16.50 6.58 3.44
CA SER A 437 -15.71 6.69 2.20
C SER A 437 -14.56 7.68 2.39
N LEU A 438 -13.36 7.30 1.96
CA LEU A 438 -12.21 8.21 1.98
C LEU A 438 -12.41 9.34 0.96
N LEU A 439 -12.33 10.59 1.45
CA LEU A 439 -12.54 11.80 0.65
C LEU A 439 -11.23 12.31 0.04
N GLY A 440 -10.11 12.08 0.71
CA GLY A 440 -8.80 12.52 0.26
C GLY A 440 -7.74 12.27 1.30
N TYR A 441 -6.48 12.48 0.95
CA TYR A 441 -5.40 12.56 1.91
C TYR A 441 -4.47 13.74 1.63
N THR A 442 -3.87 14.25 2.70
CA THR A 442 -2.75 15.18 2.65
C THR A 442 -1.47 14.38 2.88
N GLN A 443 -0.56 14.43 1.91
CA GLN A 443 0.77 13.86 2.02
C GLN A 443 1.71 14.94 2.54
N TYR A 444 2.41 14.64 3.64
CA TYR A 444 3.41 15.52 4.22
C TYR A 444 4.81 14.97 4.00
N PHE A 445 5.79 15.86 3.89
CA PHE A 445 7.21 15.52 3.82
C PHE A 445 8.07 16.49 4.63
N ALA A 446 9.21 16.02 5.13
CA ALA A 446 10.22 16.85 5.78
C ALA A 446 11.46 16.96 4.88
N ASN A 447 11.84 18.17 4.47
CA ASN A 447 13.03 18.41 3.66
C ASN A 447 14.31 18.29 4.49
N ILE A 448 14.75 17.06 4.79
CA ILE A 448 15.94 16.83 5.61
C ILE A 448 17.23 17.34 4.96
N THR A 449 17.26 17.60 3.65
CA THR A 449 18.39 18.28 3.00
C THR A 449 18.54 19.71 3.51
N GLU A 450 17.43 20.41 3.69
CA GLU A 450 17.41 21.74 4.30
C GLU A 450 17.64 21.65 5.81
N TYR A 451 16.91 20.78 6.51
CA TYR A 451 16.93 20.73 7.97
C TYR A 451 18.23 20.18 8.54
N ASN A 452 19.00 19.40 7.77
CA ASN A 452 20.38 19.05 8.12
C ASN A 452 21.30 20.28 8.18
N LYS A 453 20.97 21.37 7.47
CA LYS A 453 21.70 22.66 7.50
C LYS A 453 21.11 23.63 8.51
N ARG A 454 19.82 23.51 8.82
CA ARG A 454 19.07 24.37 9.76
C ARG A 454 18.22 23.52 10.72
N PRO A 455 18.84 22.90 11.72
CA PRO A 455 18.17 21.95 12.61
C PRO A 455 16.98 22.51 13.37
N ASP A 456 17.05 23.79 13.72
CA ASP A 456 16.07 24.57 14.48
C ASP A 456 14.74 24.79 13.76
N ARG A 457 14.66 24.45 12.46
CA ARG A 457 13.50 24.72 11.60
C ARG A 457 12.76 23.47 11.14
N PHE A 458 13.04 22.33 11.75
CA PHE A 458 12.42 21.07 11.33
C PHE A 458 10.89 21.19 11.38
N THR A 459 10.25 20.88 10.26
CA THR A 459 8.79 20.78 10.16
C THR A 459 8.43 19.84 9.03
N TYR A 460 7.23 19.29 9.08
CA TYR A 460 6.60 18.70 7.91
C TYR A 460 5.86 19.77 7.12
N ASN A 461 6.00 19.73 5.79
CA ASN A 461 5.26 20.56 4.85
C ASN A 461 4.32 19.67 4.04
N VAL A 462 3.23 20.25 3.53
CA VAL A 462 2.37 19.55 2.57
C VAL A 462 3.15 19.34 1.26
N GLU A 463 3.28 18.08 0.84
CA GLU A 463 3.79 17.70 -0.47
C GLU A 463 2.68 17.88 -1.52
N TYR A 464 1.52 17.27 -1.26
CA TYR A 464 0.30 17.46 -2.05
C TYR A 464 -0.93 17.05 -1.22
N ASP A 465 -2.09 17.54 -1.63
CA ASP A 465 -3.39 17.14 -1.10
C ASP A 465 -4.29 16.70 -2.25
N THR A 466 -4.76 15.45 -2.23
CA THR A 466 -5.51 14.86 -3.36
C THR A 466 -6.78 15.64 -3.74
N ARG A 467 -7.30 16.50 -2.85
CA ARG A 467 -8.53 17.28 -3.06
C ARG A 467 -8.27 18.61 -3.77
N THR A 468 -7.06 19.16 -3.61
CA THR A 468 -6.67 20.45 -4.18
C THR A 468 -5.56 20.33 -5.23
N ASP A 469 -5.02 19.13 -5.43
CA ASP A 469 -3.97 18.87 -6.39
C ASP A 469 -4.45 19.04 -7.83
N GLU A 470 -3.91 20.03 -8.55
CA GLU A 470 -4.34 20.33 -9.92
C GLU A 470 -4.08 19.19 -10.90
N GLU A 471 -2.99 18.45 -10.71
CA GLU A 471 -2.59 17.35 -11.60
C GLU A 471 -3.50 16.13 -11.44
N TYR A 472 -3.89 15.81 -10.21
CA TYR A 472 -4.77 14.68 -9.90
C TYR A 472 -6.25 15.06 -9.81
N ALA A 473 -6.61 16.35 -9.93
CA ALA A 473 -7.97 16.85 -9.76
C ALA A 473 -8.99 16.12 -10.65
N PHE A 474 -8.64 15.81 -11.90
CA PHE A 474 -9.53 15.12 -12.84
C PHE A 474 -9.96 13.72 -12.36
N ALA A 475 -9.18 13.10 -11.46
CA ALA A 475 -9.42 11.76 -10.96
C ALA A 475 -9.79 11.72 -9.48
N LEU A 476 -9.09 12.46 -8.62
CA LEU A 476 -9.15 12.29 -7.16
C LEU A 476 -9.89 13.40 -6.40
N LYS A 477 -10.29 14.50 -7.07
CA LYS A 477 -10.96 15.63 -6.41
C LYS A 477 -12.24 15.23 -5.66
N ASP A 478 -12.99 14.28 -6.22
CA ASP A 478 -14.29 13.85 -5.70
C ASP A 478 -14.22 12.59 -4.82
N GLY A 479 -13.02 12.22 -4.33
CA GLY A 479 -12.84 11.11 -3.40
C GLY A 479 -11.86 10.04 -3.88
N LEU A 480 -11.54 9.11 -2.97
CA LEU A 480 -10.52 8.07 -3.17
C LEU A 480 -11.12 6.70 -3.54
N THR A 481 -12.11 6.70 -4.44
CA THR A 481 -12.75 5.45 -4.87
C THR A 481 -11.84 4.62 -5.78
N VAL A 482 -12.06 3.30 -5.84
CA VAL A 482 -11.35 2.40 -6.78
C VAL A 482 -11.50 2.88 -8.23
N ARG A 483 -12.68 3.38 -8.58
CA ARG A 483 -12.96 3.99 -9.90
C ARG A 483 -12.03 5.17 -10.19
N ASN A 484 -11.86 6.06 -9.21
CA ASN A 484 -11.03 7.26 -9.34
C ASN A 484 -9.55 6.90 -9.49
N PHE A 485 -9.05 5.89 -8.77
CA PHE A 485 -7.70 5.38 -8.98
C PHE A 485 -7.51 4.67 -10.33
N ILE A 486 -8.53 3.99 -10.87
CA ILE A 486 -8.50 3.47 -12.24
C ILE A 486 -8.42 4.61 -13.26
N ARG A 487 -9.16 5.71 -13.06
CA ARG A 487 -9.04 6.92 -13.92
C ARG A 487 -7.64 7.49 -13.88
N LEU A 488 -7.08 7.63 -12.68
CA LEU A 488 -5.74 8.13 -12.47
C LEU A 488 -4.68 7.25 -13.18
N ALA A 489 -4.73 5.93 -12.97
CA ALA A 489 -3.84 4.98 -13.61
C ALA A 489 -3.93 5.02 -15.14
N LYS A 490 -5.14 5.19 -15.70
CA LYS A 490 -5.34 5.37 -17.15
C LYS A 490 -4.73 6.68 -17.66
N GLY A 491 -4.86 7.77 -16.91
CA GLY A 491 -4.22 9.05 -17.26
C GLY A 491 -2.70 8.99 -17.30
N MET A 492 -2.09 8.14 -16.45
CA MET A 492 -0.64 7.91 -16.44
C MET A 492 -0.10 7.15 -17.66
N VAL A 493 -0.98 6.47 -18.43
CA VAL A 493 -0.57 5.67 -19.60
C VAL A 493 -1.07 6.25 -20.94
N ASP A 494 -2.08 7.12 -20.95
CA ASP A 494 -2.57 7.76 -22.18
C ASP A 494 -3.11 9.18 -21.93
N ALA A 495 -2.22 10.18 -21.79
CA ALA A 495 -2.63 11.56 -21.50
C ALA A 495 -3.37 12.27 -22.65
N ARG A 496 -3.45 11.68 -23.86
CA ARG A 496 -4.10 12.28 -25.04
C ARG A 496 -5.63 12.38 -24.96
N LYS A 497 -6.25 11.81 -23.93
CA LYS A 497 -7.72 11.68 -23.83
C LYS A 497 -8.37 12.43 -22.68
N ILE A 498 -7.61 13.13 -21.86
CA ILE A 498 -8.16 13.82 -20.70
C ILE A 498 -8.23 15.30 -21.05
N GLY A 499 -9.35 15.70 -21.65
CA GLY A 499 -9.66 17.11 -21.92
C GLY A 499 -9.64 17.91 -20.62
N ARG A 500 -9.01 19.09 -20.67
CA ARG A 500 -9.18 20.10 -19.61
C ARG A 500 -10.65 20.50 -19.53
N PRO A 501 -11.20 20.80 -18.34
CA PRO A 501 -12.40 21.60 -18.26
C PRO A 501 -12.05 23.04 -18.70
N GLU A 502 -12.82 23.55 -19.66
CA GLU A 502 -12.81 24.92 -20.20
C GLU A 502 -11.66 25.29 -21.16
N ASP A 503 -11.88 25.02 -22.45
CA ASP A 503 -11.92 26.09 -23.46
C ASP A 503 -12.87 25.64 -24.58
N THR A 504 -14.00 26.31 -24.68
CA THR A 504 -14.93 26.23 -25.81
C THR A 504 -14.32 26.92 -27.03
N ASP A 505 -14.65 26.36 -28.21
CA ASP A 505 -14.51 26.94 -29.54
C ASP A 505 -13.09 27.06 -30.12
N LEU A 506 -12.64 26.02 -30.84
CA LEU A 506 -12.15 26.19 -32.21
C LEU A 506 -12.48 24.94 -33.05
N LEU A 507 -13.12 25.20 -34.17
CA LEU A 507 -13.71 24.26 -35.12
C LEU A 507 -12.67 23.37 -35.80
N ASP A 508 -13.14 22.17 -36.17
CA ASP A 508 -12.55 21.30 -37.18
C ASP A 508 -12.21 22.07 -38.46
N ASP A 509 -11.00 21.88 -38.98
CA ASP A 509 -10.67 22.04 -40.40
C ASP A 509 -9.46 21.14 -40.69
N ASP A 510 -9.70 20.05 -41.42
CA ASP A 510 -8.92 19.64 -42.59
C ASP A 510 -9.37 18.25 -43.08
N GLU A 511 -10.57 18.22 -43.67
CA GLU A 511 -10.97 17.21 -44.66
C GLU A 511 -11.12 17.91 -46.01
N VAL A 512 -10.02 18.11 -46.77
CA VAL A 512 -10.09 18.30 -48.22
C VAL A 512 -8.80 17.77 -48.87
N ASP A 513 -8.87 16.59 -49.50
CA ASP A 513 -8.60 16.55 -50.94
C ASP A 513 -9.23 15.32 -51.59
N GLY A 514 -10.13 15.61 -52.53
CA GLY A 514 -10.90 14.63 -53.27
C GLY A 514 -10.32 14.35 -54.65
N LEU A 515 -10.43 13.08 -55.03
CA LEU A 515 -10.86 12.57 -56.34
C LEU A 515 -10.07 12.90 -57.62
N ASN A 516 -9.61 11.80 -58.26
CA ASN A 516 -9.62 11.45 -59.70
C ASN A 516 -8.33 10.66 -60.02
N GLN A 517 -8.28 9.56 -60.77
CA GLN A 517 -9.19 8.95 -61.74
C GLN A 517 -8.72 7.49 -62.00
N GLU A 518 -9.64 6.63 -62.43
CA GLU A 518 -9.42 5.26 -62.91
C GLU A 518 -8.48 5.18 -64.15
N LEU A 519 -7.81 4.04 -64.34
CA LEU A 519 -7.88 3.19 -65.56
C LEU A 519 -6.87 2.01 -65.52
N GLU A 520 -7.37 0.86 -65.99
CA GLU A 520 -6.70 -0.45 -66.16
C GLU A 520 -5.68 -0.47 -67.32
N PHE A 521 -4.66 -1.34 -67.26
CA PHE A 521 -4.42 -2.47 -68.19
C PHE A 521 -3.05 -3.17 -67.94
N GLU A 522 -3.04 -4.49 -68.14
CA GLU A 522 -1.87 -5.41 -68.17
C GLU A 522 -0.84 -5.04 -69.27
N VAL A 523 0.44 -5.46 -69.14
CA VAL A 523 1.16 -6.44 -70.02
C VAL A 523 2.52 -6.82 -69.38
N ASP A 524 2.86 -8.10 -69.58
CA ASP A 524 4.00 -8.93 -69.19
C ASP A 524 5.43 -8.55 -69.68
N ALA A 525 6.42 -9.26 -69.09
CA ALA A 525 7.68 -9.76 -69.67
C ALA A 525 9.05 -9.05 -69.47
N THR A 526 9.81 -9.64 -68.53
CA THR A 526 11.23 -10.10 -68.65
C THR A 526 12.42 -9.11 -68.76
N LYS A 527 13.36 -9.16 -67.79
CA LYS A 527 14.76 -9.65 -67.88
C LYS A 527 15.73 -9.00 -66.86
N LYS A 528 16.29 -9.89 -66.03
CA LYS A 528 17.70 -10.05 -65.58
C LYS A 528 18.63 -8.87 -65.26
N ASP A 529 19.24 -9.05 -64.08
CA ASP A 529 20.63 -8.77 -63.67
C ASP A 529 21.08 -7.32 -63.40
N LYS A 530 21.27 -6.99 -62.12
CA LYS A 530 22.62 -6.87 -61.50
C LYS A 530 22.54 -6.49 -60.02
N LYS A 531 23.18 -7.31 -59.18
CA LYS A 531 23.55 -7.03 -57.78
C LYS A 531 24.36 -5.73 -57.69
N LYS A 532 23.97 -4.83 -56.79
CA LYS A 532 24.86 -3.84 -56.17
C LYS A 532 24.50 -3.70 -54.69
N ASP A 533 25.45 -4.11 -53.86
CA ASP A 533 25.44 -3.95 -52.41
C ASP A 533 25.30 -2.48 -52.01
N LYS A 534 24.29 -2.16 -51.19
CA LYS A 534 24.28 -0.96 -50.36
C LYS A 534 23.87 -1.32 -48.94
N LYS A 535 24.85 -1.18 -48.04
CA LYS A 535 24.77 -1.22 -46.57
C LYS A 535 23.45 -0.66 -46.04
N LYS A 536 22.61 -1.51 -45.44
CA LYS A 536 21.53 -1.08 -44.55
C LYS A 536 22.14 -0.56 -43.24
N LYS A 537 22.15 0.76 -43.07
CA LYS A 537 22.25 1.37 -41.73
C LYS A 537 20.96 1.04 -40.98
N ASN A 538 21.02 0.08 -40.06
CA ASN A 538 20.02 -0.06 -39.01
C ASN A 538 20.13 1.18 -38.10
N LYS A 539 19.32 2.20 -38.37
CA LYS A 539 18.98 3.19 -37.34
C LYS A 539 17.90 2.56 -36.48
N GLY A 540 18.27 2.12 -35.28
CA GLY A 540 17.33 1.74 -34.26
C GLY A 540 16.33 2.88 -34.05
N ARG A 541 15.04 2.54 -34.04
CA ARG A 541 13.98 3.41 -33.54
C ARG A 541 14.26 3.64 -32.05
N LYS A 542 14.92 4.74 -31.71
CA LYS A 542 14.75 5.36 -30.40
C LYS A 542 13.33 5.92 -30.40
N GLY A 543 12.43 5.34 -29.62
CA GLY A 543 11.13 5.95 -29.35
C GLY A 543 11.39 7.26 -28.63
N GLY A 544 11.11 8.39 -29.27
CA GLY A 544 11.06 9.67 -28.57
C GLY A 544 9.82 9.67 -27.69
N SER A 545 10.00 9.94 -26.40
CA SER A 545 8.90 10.29 -25.49
C SER A 545 8.16 11.51 -26.08
N ASN A 546 6.83 11.49 -26.03
CA ASN A 546 6.07 12.69 -26.31
C ASN A 546 5.88 13.38 -24.94
N PRO A 547 6.46 14.56 -24.69
CA PRO A 547 6.47 15.19 -23.37
C PRO A 547 5.08 15.40 -22.76
N GLU A 548 4.05 15.61 -23.59
CA GLU A 548 2.68 15.77 -23.10
C GLU A 548 2.03 14.43 -22.69
N LYS A 549 2.47 13.30 -23.28
CA LYS A 549 1.88 11.98 -22.97
C LYS A 549 2.30 11.42 -21.62
N ASP A 550 3.49 11.80 -21.17
CA ASP A 550 4.13 11.20 -20.00
C ASP A 550 4.08 12.12 -18.76
N ARG A 551 3.63 13.38 -18.88
CA ARG A 551 3.57 14.36 -17.77
C ARG A 551 2.98 13.77 -16.48
N LEU A 552 1.83 13.11 -16.56
CA LEU A 552 1.15 12.59 -15.38
C LEU A 552 1.90 11.41 -14.74
N TRP A 553 2.58 10.62 -15.56
CA TRP A 553 3.51 9.58 -15.09
C TRP A 553 4.74 10.19 -14.42
N ASP A 554 5.33 11.23 -15.00
CA ASP A 554 6.48 11.90 -14.42
C ASP A 554 6.15 12.49 -13.05
N ILE A 555 4.98 13.11 -12.89
CA ILE A 555 4.48 13.61 -11.60
C ILE A 555 4.29 12.47 -10.60
N PHE A 556 3.71 11.35 -11.03
CA PHE A 556 3.55 10.17 -10.19
C PHE A 556 4.89 9.64 -9.70
N ILE A 557 5.88 9.53 -10.58
CA ILE A 557 7.20 9.02 -10.21
C ILE A 557 7.94 9.98 -9.28
N LYS A 558 7.85 11.29 -9.51
CA LYS A 558 8.38 12.29 -8.57
C LYS A 558 7.81 12.09 -7.17
N ARG A 559 6.48 11.96 -7.06
CA ARG A 559 5.78 11.74 -5.78
C ARG A 559 6.09 10.38 -5.16
N ALA A 560 6.26 9.33 -5.97
CA ALA A 560 6.61 8.00 -5.49
C ALA A 560 7.92 8.00 -4.70
N PHE A 561 8.88 8.83 -5.12
CA PHE A 561 10.14 9.10 -4.44
C PHE A 561 10.10 10.32 -3.52
N THR A 562 8.90 10.78 -3.15
CA THR A 562 8.66 11.94 -2.28
C THR A 562 9.45 13.18 -2.71
N CYS A 563 9.58 13.43 -4.02
CA CYS A 563 10.39 14.50 -4.62
C CYS A 563 11.90 14.49 -4.28
N ALA A 564 12.46 13.37 -3.80
CA ALA A 564 13.86 13.27 -3.39
C ALA A 564 14.82 12.92 -4.54
N VAL A 565 14.31 12.48 -5.70
CA VAL A 565 15.10 12.09 -6.88
C VAL A 565 15.04 13.20 -7.94
N PRO A 566 16.18 13.67 -8.49
CA PRO A 566 16.21 14.70 -9.52
C PRO A 566 15.57 14.26 -10.84
N ASP A 567 15.00 15.22 -11.57
CA ASP A 567 14.30 14.99 -12.85
C ASP A 567 15.18 14.28 -13.89
N GLU A 568 16.49 14.55 -13.92
CA GLU A 568 17.42 13.95 -14.88
C GLU A 568 17.63 12.44 -14.65
N GLU A 569 17.34 11.95 -13.45
CA GLU A 569 17.41 10.52 -13.13
C GLU A 569 16.06 9.82 -13.34
N LEU A 570 14.96 10.55 -13.17
CA LEU A 570 13.61 10.01 -13.35
C LEU A 570 13.29 9.68 -14.82
N GLN A 571 13.93 10.34 -15.78
CA GLN A 571 13.74 10.05 -17.21
C GLN A 571 14.08 8.60 -17.63
N TYR A 572 14.73 7.83 -16.75
CA TYR A 572 15.09 6.43 -16.97
C TYR A 572 14.06 5.43 -16.43
N ILE A 573 12.97 5.89 -15.80
CA ILE A 573 11.92 5.10 -15.14
C ILE A 573 10.60 5.22 -15.90
#